data_AF-A0A7W0XHM9-F1
#
_entry.id   AF-A0A7W0XHM9-F1
#
_cell.length_a   1.000
_cell.length_b   1.000
_cell.length_c   1.000
_cell.angle_alpha   90.00
_cell.angle_beta   90.00
_cell.angle_gamma   90.00
#
_symmetry.space_group_name_H-M   'P 1'
#
loop_
_entity.id
_entity.type
_entity.pdbx_description
1 polymer ?
#
loop_
_entity_poly.entity_id
_entity_poly.type
_entity_poly.pdbx_seq_one_letter_code
_entity_poly.pdbx_strand_id
1 'polypeptide(L)' 'MKINGVPPTIRALAARAPYFHNGIAPTVESVVRHYEIHLGFIFTDEERADLVAFLNAL' A
#
# COMPACT_ATOMS: atom_id res chain seq x y z
N MET A 1 25.20 -0.64 -2.59
CA MET A 1 24.58 0.28 -1.61
C MET A 1 23.39 -0.45 -1.00
N LYS A 2 23.52 -0.96 0.24
CA LYS A 2 22.41 -1.63 0.94
C LYS A 2 21.54 -0.55 1.59
N ILE A 3 20.32 -0.38 1.12
CA ILE A 3 19.32 0.48 1.73
C ILE A 3 18.58 -0.34 2.78
N ASN A 4 19.02 -0.25 4.04
CA ASN A 4 18.28 -0.76 5.19
C ASN A 4 17.23 0.29 5.56
N GLY A 5 16.04 0.20 4.95
CA GLY A 5 14.95 1.17 5.17
C GLY A 5 14.27 0.99 6.52
N VAL A 6 14.14 2.06 7.29
CA VAL A 6 13.24 2.13 8.45
C VAL A 6 11.81 1.80 7.96
N PRO A 7 11.04 0.95 8.65
CA PRO A 7 9.66 0.67 8.26
C PRO A 7 8.87 1.98 8.15
N PRO A 8 8.18 2.23 7.02
CA PRO A 8 7.42 3.46 6.84
C PRO A 8 6.29 3.53 7.87
N THR A 9 6.10 4.72 8.46
CA THR A 9 4.96 4.95 9.34
C THR A 9 3.68 4.96 8.51
N ILE A 10 2.63 4.28 8.97
CA ILE A 10 1.32 4.30 8.32
C ILE A 10 0.46 5.52 8.69
N ARG A 11 0.91 6.38 9.62
CA ARG A 11 0.23 7.65 9.90
C ARG A 11 0.27 8.56 8.68
N ALA A 12 -0.88 9.12 8.31
CA ALA A 12 -1.07 9.95 7.13
C ALA A 12 -0.59 9.26 5.84
N LEU A 13 -0.89 7.97 5.68
CA LEU A 13 -0.41 7.17 4.55
C LEU A 13 -0.84 7.79 3.21
N ALA A 14 -2.10 8.21 3.12
CA ALA A 14 -2.69 8.76 1.88
C ALA A 14 -1.98 10.03 1.35
N ALA A 15 -1.29 10.77 2.21
CA ALA A 15 -0.62 12.03 1.85
C ALA A 15 0.76 11.83 1.19
N ARG A 16 1.18 10.58 0.96
CA ARG A 16 2.58 10.23 0.64
C ARG A 16 2.79 9.54 -0.70
N ALA A 17 1.82 9.62 -1.61
CA ALA A 17 2.02 9.14 -2.97
C ALA A 17 3.19 9.89 -3.65
N PRO A 18 3.98 9.22 -4.51
CA PRO A 18 3.92 7.79 -4.83
C PRO A 18 4.57 6.89 -3.76
N TYR A 19 4.06 5.67 -3.63
CA TYR A 19 4.45 4.69 -2.61
C TYR A 19 5.61 3.80 -3.07
N PHE A 20 6.16 3.05 -2.10
CA PHE A 20 7.41 2.27 -2.20
C PHE A 20 8.67 3.13 -2.41
N HIS A 21 9.84 2.58 -2.09
CA HIS A 21 11.11 3.30 -2.18
C HIS A 21 11.49 3.72 -3.61
N ASN A 22 10.89 3.10 -4.62
CA ASN A 22 11.11 3.34 -6.04
C ASN A 22 9.91 4.03 -6.72
N GLY A 23 8.88 4.42 -5.95
CA GLY A 23 7.74 5.20 -6.47
C GLY A 23 6.84 4.46 -7.46
N ILE A 24 6.87 3.12 -7.50
CA ILE A 24 6.15 2.34 -8.53
C ILE A 24 4.62 2.28 -8.31
N ALA A 25 4.14 2.63 -7.12
CA ALA A 25 2.72 2.60 -6.80
C ALA A 25 2.16 4.03 -6.70
N PRO A 26 1.33 4.49 -7.65
CA PRO A 26 0.78 5.84 -7.61
C PRO A 26 -0.37 6.01 -6.60
N THR A 27 -1.03 4.92 -6.19
CA THR A 27 -2.19 4.95 -5.30
C THR A 27 -2.09 3.91 -4.19
N VAL A 28 -2.88 4.09 -3.12
CA VAL A 28 -3.02 3.07 -2.06
C VAL A 28 -3.57 1.76 -2.64
N GLU A 29 -4.46 1.82 -3.63
CA GLU A 29 -4.95 0.63 -4.32
C GLU A 29 -3.81 -0.13 -5.02
N SER A 30 -2.87 0.57 -5.66
CA SER A 30 -1.69 -0.07 -6.26
C SER A 30 -0.82 -0.77 -5.21
N VAL A 31 -0.73 -0.23 -3.99
CA VAL A 31 -0.03 -0.89 -2.87
C VAL A 31 -0.77 -2.15 -2.43
N VAL A 32 -2.10 -2.08 -2.26
CA VAL A 32 -2.90 -3.24 -1.87
C VAL A 32 -2.81 -4.36 -2.92
N ARG A 33 -2.96 -4.03 -4.21
CA ARG A 33 -2.81 -5.00 -5.31
C ARG A 33 -1.42 -5.61 -5.37
N HIS A 34 -0.38 -4.83 -5.07
CA HIS A 34 0.98 -5.36 -5.00
C HIS A 34 1.10 -6.46 -3.94
N TYR A 35 0.58 -6.23 -2.72
CA TYR A 35 0.64 -7.23 -1.65
C TYR A 35 -0.35 -8.38 -1.83
N GLU A 36 -1.50 -8.16 -2.45
CA GLU A 36 -2.44 -9.22 -2.83
C GLU A 36 -1.73 -10.29 -3.66
N ILE A 37 -0.98 -9.87 -4.69
CA ILE A 37 -0.20 -10.76 -5.55
C ILE A 37 1.00 -11.37 -4.79
N HIS A 38 1.79 -10.55 -4.08
CA HIS A 38 3.04 -11.01 -3.47
C HIS A 38 2.83 -11.97 -2.29
N LEU A 39 1.72 -11.82 -1.57
CA LEU A 39 1.39 -12.64 -0.41
C LEU A 39 0.33 -13.71 -0.71
N GLY A 40 -0.25 -13.70 -1.91
CA GLY A 40 -1.25 -14.66 -2.34
C GLY A 40 -2.60 -14.49 -1.63
N PHE A 41 -2.97 -13.26 -1.27
CA PHE A 41 -4.31 -12.98 -0.77
C PHE A 41 -5.31 -12.99 -1.93
N ILE A 42 -6.53 -13.45 -1.65
CA ILE A 42 -7.64 -13.40 -2.59
C ILE A 42 -8.70 -12.54 -1.92
N PHE A 43 -8.89 -11.33 -2.43
CA PHE A 43 -9.95 -10.43 -1.99
C PHE A 43 -11.09 -10.42 -3.00
N THR A 44 -12.32 -10.30 -2.51
CA THR A 44 -13.38 -9.74 -3.36
C THR A 44 -13.09 -8.27 -3.67
N ASP A 45 -13.79 -7.71 -4.64
CA ASP A 45 -13.63 -6.29 -4.98
C ASP A 45 -14.06 -5.40 -3.81
N GLU A 46 -15.07 -5.80 -3.04
CA GLU A 46 -15.54 -5.10 -1.84
C GLU A 46 -14.51 -5.14 -0.71
N GLU A 47 -13.96 -6.32 -0.38
CA GLU A 47 -12.94 -6.46 0.66
C GLU A 47 -11.70 -5.60 0.37
N ARG A 48 -11.29 -5.55 -0.91
CA ARG A 48 -10.20 -4.69 -1.36
C ARG A 48 -10.56 -3.22 -1.19
N ALA A 49 -11.77 -2.81 -1.59
CA ALA A 49 -12.23 -1.43 -1.48
C ALA A 49 -12.29 -0.98 0.00
N ASP A 50 -12.78 -1.84 0.89
CA ASP A 50 -12.86 -1.56 2.32
C ASP A 50 -11.46 -1.41 2.94
N LEU A 51 -10.52 -2.28 2.58
CA LEU A 51 -9.14 -2.15 3.03
C LEU A 51 -8.49 -0.85 2.54
N VAL A 52 -8.71 -0.48 1.28
CA VAL A 52 -8.23 0.80 0.72
C VAL A 52 -8.85 1.99 1.46
N ALA A 53 -10.16 1.95 1.74
CA ALA A 53 -10.84 3.00 2.49
C ALA A 53 -10.28 3.14 3.92
N PHE A 54 -10.07 2.02 4.61
CA PHE A 54 -9.46 2.00 5.94
C PHE A 54 -8.06 2.62 5.92
N LEU A 55 -7.20 2.21 4.99
CA LEU A 55 -5.82 2.71 4.88
C LEU A 55 -5.75 4.20 4.53
N ASN A 56 -6.73 4.73 3.78
CA ASN A 56 -6.81 6.15 3.48
C ASN A 56 -7.22 7.01 4.69
N ALA A 57 -7.81 6.41 5.72
CA ALA A 57 -8.25 7.11 6.93
C ALA A 57 -7.19 7.19 8.04
N LEU A 58 -6.00 6.59 7.85
CA LEU A 58 -4.86 6.58 8.79
C LEU A 58 -3.90 7.77 8.59
#